data_AF-A0A6C0B9K5-F1
#
_entry.id   AF-A0A6C0B9K5-F1
#
_cell.length_a   1.000
_cell.length_b   1.000
_cell.length_c   1.000
_cell.angle_alpha   90.00
_cell.angle_beta   90.00
_cell.angle_gamma   90.00
#
_symmetry.space_group_name_H-M   'P 1'
#
loop_
_entity.id
_entity.type
_entity.pdbx_description
1 polymer ?
#
loop_
_entity_poly.entity_id
_entity_poly.type
_entity_poly.pdbx_seq_one_letter_code
_entity_poly.pdbx_strand_id
1 'polypeptide(L)'
;MEEKKEIKKRGRKPKGGKIIENKIHIDEPICISQNIILHLKCSMQDILSCNIQIGIEPYIYSNCHEEIVVEDENIPISQKLKNLAIKLHSNDMNITKTDCFWCTYSYDTPPVHIPKCKINDTYHVYGSFCCPECASAYLFKEQLDDSTVFERYHLLNYLYGSVYNYTKNFIPAPPPHYLLSKFGGTLTIQDFRASLRTDKVIMVVNKPLCAVYPELIQSNNEFMITSIKNTKPEQNYKLCRKKIN
;
A
#
# COMPACT_ATOMS: atom_id res chain seq x y z
N MET A 1 54.67 4.88 -60.80
CA MET A 1 54.51 5.16 -59.36
C MET A 1 53.39 4.26 -58.88
N GLU A 2 53.71 3.18 -58.19
CA GLU A 2 52.73 2.20 -57.70
C GLU A 2 52.12 2.65 -56.37
N GLU A 3 50.79 2.60 -56.31
CA GLU A 3 49.98 2.98 -55.16
C GLU A 3 50.08 1.94 -54.03
N LYS A 4 50.45 2.40 -52.82
CA LYS A 4 50.55 1.55 -51.63
C LYS A 4 49.15 1.23 -51.08
N LYS A 5 48.71 -0.01 -51.19
CA LYS A 5 47.48 -0.50 -50.54
C LYS A 5 47.64 -0.53 -49.01
N GLU A 6 46.78 0.19 -48.30
CA GLU A 6 46.71 0.15 -46.84
C GLU A 6 46.13 -1.18 -46.33
N ILE A 7 46.84 -1.80 -45.38
CA ILE A 7 46.45 -3.07 -44.77
C ILE A 7 45.41 -2.79 -43.67
N LYS A 8 44.20 -3.35 -43.81
CA LYS A 8 43.16 -3.30 -42.77
C LYS A 8 43.59 -4.11 -41.54
N LYS A 9 43.65 -3.46 -40.37
CA LYS A 9 43.92 -4.12 -39.09
C LYS A 9 42.79 -5.12 -38.78
N ARG A 10 43.13 -6.40 -38.64
CA ARG A 10 42.18 -7.43 -38.17
C ARG A 10 41.89 -7.17 -36.69
N GLY A 11 40.63 -6.87 -36.37
CA GLY A 11 40.18 -6.70 -35.00
C GLY A 11 40.44 -7.96 -34.17
N ARG A 12 40.88 -7.77 -32.92
CA ARG A 12 41.06 -8.86 -31.96
C ARG A 12 39.68 -9.38 -31.57
N LYS A 13 39.39 -10.68 -31.77
CA LYS A 13 38.17 -11.29 -31.22
C LYS A 13 38.13 -11.03 -29.72
N PRO A 14 37.00 -10.57 -29.15
CA PRO A 14 36.88 -10.38 -27.71
C PRO A 14 37.10 -11.75 -27.04
N LYS A 15 37.87 -11.76 -25.96
CA LYS A 15 38.08 -12.99 -25.17
C LYS A 15 36.70 -13.44 -24.69
N GLY A 16 36.26 -14.63 -25.11
CA GLY A 16 35.00 -15.21 -24.68
C GLY A 16 34.93 -15.22 -23.16
N GLY A 17 33.91 -14.58 -22.61
CA GLY A 17 33.69 -14.52 -21.18
C GLY A 17 33.42 -15.92 -20.63
N LYS A 18 34.13 -16.29 -19.56
CA LYS A 18 33.71 -17.41 -18.71
C LYS A 18 32.39 -17.00 -18.07
N ILE A 19 31.35 -17.82 -18.23
CA ILE A 19 30.11 -17.67 -17.47
C ILE A 19 30.47 -18.01 -16.02
N ILE A 20 30.44 -17.00 -15.16
CA ILE A 20 30.53 -17.17 -13.71
C ILE A 20 29.08 -17.27 -13.25
N GLU A 21 28.70 -18.39 -12.64
CA GLU A 21 27.45 -18.47 -11.91
C GLU A 21 27.54 -17.53 -10.72
N ASN A 22 26.96 -16.34 -10.86
CA ASN A 22 26.65 -15.52 -9.70
C ASN A 22 25.59 -16.28 -8.90
N LYS A 23 26.03 -16.97 -7.84
CA LYS A 23 25.13 -17.35 -6.76
C LYS A 23 24.59 -16.06 -6.18
N ILE A 24 23.43 -15.64 -6.68
CA ILE A 24 22.63 -14.59 -6.04
C ILE A 24 22.26 -15.19 -4.69
N HIS A 25 22.91 -14.72 -3.63
CA HIS A 25 22.32 -14.83 -2.31
C HIS A 25 21.02 -14.04 -2.40
N ILE A 26 19.90 -14.77 -2.47
CA ILE A 26 18.59 -14.18 -2.23
C ILE A 26 18.58 -13.96 -0.72
N ASP A 27 19.00 -12.76 -0.30
CA ASP A 27 18.70 -12.32 1.04
C ASP A 27 17.17 -12.36 1.20
N GLU A 28 16.69 -12.99 2.27
CA GLU A 28 15.26 -13.08 2.56
C GLU A 28 14.64 -11.68 2.45
N PRO A 29 13.44 -11.53 1.84
CA PRO A 29 12.82 -10.23 1.68
C PRO A 29 12.62 -9.61 3.08
N ILE A 30 13.43 -8.59 3.38
CA ILE A 30 13.31 -7.84 4.62
C ILE A 30 11.97 -7.12 4.57
N CYS A 31 11.00 -7.69 5.28
CA CYS A 31 9.70 -7.13 5.51
C CYS A 31 9.87 -5.85 6.34
N ILE A 32 9.98 -4.70 5.67
CA ILE A 32 10.04 -3.41 6.37
C ILE A 32 8.73 -3.26 7.14
N SER A 33 8.80 -3.38 8.47
CA SER A 33 7.73 -2.96 9.35
C SER A 33 7.66 -1.44 9.26
N GLN A 34 6.49 -0.91 8.89
CA GLN A 34 6.20 0.48 9.23
C GLN A 34 6.28 0.56 10.74
N ASN A 35 7.35 1.16 11.26
CA ASN A 35 7.53 1.32 12.68
C ASN A 35 6.50 2.34 13.15
N ILE A 36 5.43 1.86 13.75
CA ILE A 36 4.59 2.71 14.60
C ILE A 36 5.43 2.98 15.84
N ILE A 37 6.07 4.15 15.90
CA ILE A 37 6.81 4.56 17.10
C ILE A 37 5.79 4.93 18.16
N LEU A 38 5.40 3.95 18.97
CA LEU A 38 4.60 4.16 20.15
C LEU A 38 5.55 4.40 21.33
N HIS A 39 5.81 5.67 21.68
CA HIS A 39 6.60 6.03 22.86
C HIS A 39 5.81 5.80 24.16
N LEU A 40 5.44 4.55 24.45
CA LEU A 40 4.91 4.20 25.77
C LEU A 40 6.08 3.91 26.70
N LYS A 41 6.15 4.61 27.83
CA LYS A 41 7.10 4.31 28.92
C LYS A 41 6.66 3.00 29.60
N CYS A 42 7.05 1.85 29.05
CA CYS A 42 6.86 0.53 29.64
C CYS A 42 8.21 -0.04 30.11
N SER A 43 8.23 -0.66 31.29
CA SER A 43 9.43 -1.32 31.83
C SER A 43 9.36 -2.83 31.58
N MET A 44 10.50 -3.52 31.45
CA MET A 44 10.52 -4.99 31.28
C MET A 44 9.79 -5.74 32.40
N GLN A 45 9.73 -5.17 33.60
CA GLN A 45 8.98 -5.71 34.74
C GLN A 45 7.47 -5.73 34.50
N ASP A 46 6.93 -4.81 33.68
CA ASP A 46 5.50 -4.77 33.35
C ASP A 46 5.06 -6.02 32.53
N ILE A 47 5.99 -6.65 31.80
CA ILE A 47 5.74 -7.86 30.98
C ILE A 47 5.69 -9.11 31.86
N LEU A 48 6.55 -9.18 32.87
CA LEU A 48 6.72 -10.34 33.74
C LEU A 48 5.61 -10.47 34.80
N SER A 49 4.88 -9.39 35.09
CA SER A 49 3.73 -9.39 36.02
C SER A 49 2.45 -10.03 35.45
N CYS A 50 2.44 -10.43 34.18
CA CYS A 50 1.29 -11.08 33.55
C CYS A 50 1.46 -12.60 33.60
N ASN A 51 0.72 -13.27 34.50
CA ASN A 51 0.57 -14.73 34.52
C ASN A 51 -0.25 -15.21 33.32
N ILE A 52 0.34 -15.26 32.12
CA ILE A 52 -0.29 -15.85 30.94
C ILE A 52 0.41 -17.18 30.67
N GLN A 53 -0.29 -18.29 30.91
CA GLN A 53 0.13 -19.62 30.48
C GLN A 53 0.11 -19.65 28.95
N ILE A 54 1.29 -19.68 28.34
CA ILE A 54 1.47 -19.77 26.90
C ILE A 54 1.34 -21.24 26.49
N GLY A 55 0.17 -21.63 25.99
CA GLY A 55 0.00 -22.81 25.14
C GLY A 55 0.05 -22.37 23.68
N ILE A 56 1.08 -22.76 22.95
CA ILE A 56 1.19 -22.51 21.50
C ILE A 56 0.66 -23.75 20.78
N GLU A 57 -0.47 -23.60 20.08
CA GLU A 57 -0.86 -24.52 19.01
C GLU A 57 -1.18 -23.76 17.72
N PRO A 58 -0.93 -24.37 16.55
CA PRO A 58 -1.07 -23.74 15.25
C PRO A 58 -2.54 -23.43 14.92
N TYR A 59 -2.72 -22.33 14.22
CA TYR A 59 -3.97 -21.72 13.79
C TYR A 59 -5.06 -22.74 13.35
N ILE A 60 -6.05 -22.96 14.21
CA ILE A 60 -7.34 -23.55 13.85
C ILE A 60 -8.40 -22.47 14.03
N TYR A 61 -9.22 -22.25 13.00
CA TYR A 61 -10.43 -21.43 13.07
C TYR A 61 -11.37 -22.05 14.12
N SER A 62 -11.29 -21.56 15.35
CA SER A 62 -12.22 -21.91 16.41
C SER A 62 -13.35 -20.88 16.43
N ASN A 63 -14.59 -21.37 16.47
CA ASN A 63 -15.72 -20.60 16.95
C ASN A 63 -15.32 -19.97 18.29
N CYS A 64 -15.13 -18.66 18.33
CA CYS A 64 -14.80 -17.95 19.53
C CYS A 64 -16.05 -17.96 20.42
N HIS A 65 -16.05 -18.83 21.42
CA HIS A 65 -17.01 -18.76 22.52
C HIS A 65 -16.86 -17.39 23.18
N GLU A 66 -17.98 -16.67 23.35
CA GLU A 66 -18.02 -15.40 24.06
C GLU A 66 -17.52 -15.57 25.50
N GLU A 67 -16.28 -15.18 25.77
CA GLU A 67 -15.92 -14.70 27.10
C GLU A 67 -16.23 -13.21 27.16
N ILE A 68 -17.27 -12.88 27.92
CA ILE A 68 -17.66 -11.53 28.28
C ILE A 68 -16.51 -10.94 29.10
N VAL A 69 -15.63 -10.15 28.48
CA VAL A 69 -14.68 -9.32 29.20
C VAL A 69 -15.49 -8.21 29.86
N VAL A 70 -15.75 -8.36 31.16
CA VAL A 70 -16.33 -7.33 32.00
C VAL A 70 -15.40 -6.11 31.93
N GLU A 71 -15.84 -5.05 31.25
CA GLU A 71 -15.11 -3.80 31.22
C GLU A 71 -15.29 -3.10 32.58
N ASP A 72 -14.29 -3.24 33.47
CA ASP A 72 -14.25 -2.43 34.68
C ASP A 72 -14.14 -0.94 34.29
N GLU A 73 -15.19 -0.17 34.55
CA GLU A 73 -15.32 1.24 34.12
C GLU A 73 -14.26 2.19 34.74
N ASN A 74 -13.43 1.72 35.67
CA ASN A 74 -12.45 2.56 36.40
C ASN A 74 -10.97 2.32 36.06
N ILE A 75 -10.63 1.61 34.98
CA ILE A 75 -9.22 1.40 34.62
C ILE A 75 -8.61 2.71 34.07
N PRO A 76 -7.52 3.25 34.67
CA PRO A 76 -6.83 4.43 34.15
C PRO A 76 -6.31 4.22 32.73
N ILE A 77 -6.36 5.27 31.93
CA ILE A 77 -5.94 5.27 30.51
C ILE A 77 -4.54 4.68 30.33
N SER A 78 -3.62 4.97 31.26
CA SER A 78 -2.25 4.45 31.23
C SER A 78 -2.18 2.93 31.31
N GLN A 79 -3.02 2.28 32.12
CA GLN A 79 -3.10 0.82 32.20
C GLN A 79 -3.74 0.23 30.93
N LYS A 80 -4.78 0.87 30.38
CA LYS A 80 -5.37 0.44 29.10
C LYS A 80 -4.33 0.46 27.97
N LEU A 81 -3.51 1.52 27.90
CA LEU A 81 -2.41 1.63 26.93
C LEU A 81 -1.31 0.58 27.15
N LYS A 82 -0.94 0.30 28.40
CA LYS A 82 0.02 -0.77 28.72
C LYS A 82 -0.50 -2.15 28.30
N ASN A 83 -1.76 -2.46 28.63
CA ASN A 83 -2.38 -3.73 28.25
C ASN A 83 -2.46 -3.88 26.73
N LEU A 84 -2.82 -2.81 26.00
CA LEU A 84 -2.80 -2.79 24.55
C LEU A 84 -1.39 -3.01 23.99
N ALA A 85 -0.37 -2.36 24.58
CA ALA A 85 1.01 -2.55 24.17
C ALA A 85 1.41 -4.01 24.29
N ILE A 86 1.15 -4.66 25.42
CA ILE A 86 1.47 -6.07 25.66
C ILE A 86 0.77 -6.94 24.61
N LYS A 87 -0.53 -6.75 24.37
CA LYS A 87 -1.31 -7.49 23.36
C LYS A 87 -0.76 -7.33 21.93
N LEU A 88 -0.35 -6.12 21.57
CA LEU A 88 0.26 -5.85 20.26
C LEU A 88 1.65 -6.50 20.11
N HIS A 89 2.44 -6.55 21.18
CA HIS A 89 3.77 -7.21 21.16
C HIS A 89 3.65 -8.73 21.09
N SER A 90 2.65 -9.32 21.77
CA SER A 90 2.40 -10.77 21.72
C SER A 90 1.65 -11.20 20.46
N ASN A 91 1.26 -10.27 19.59
CA ASN A 91 0.40 -10.51 18.41
C ASN A 91 -0.91 -11.24 18.77
N ASP A 92 -1.36 -11.11 20.02
CA ASP A 92 -2.55 -11.76 20.57
C ASP A 92 -3.70 -10.76 20.62
N MET A 93 -4.22 -10.48 19.42
CA MET A 93 -5.38 -9.63 19.22
C MET A 93 -6.57 -10.54 18.92
N ASN A 94 -7.27 -10.98 19.96
CA ASN A 94 -8.59 -11.60 19.86
C ASN A 94 -9.62 -10.58 19.32
N ILE A 95 -9.51 -10.28 18.03
CA ILE A 95 -10.40 -9.39 17.29
C ILE A 95 -11.65 -10.19 16.96
N THR A 96 -12.60 -10.20 17.89
CA THR A 96 -13.90 -10.88 17.68
C THR A 96 -14.80 -10.09 16.73
N LYS A 97 -14.67 -8.75 16.70
CA LYS A 97 -15.39 -7.86 15.78
C LYS A 97 -14.63 -6.55 15.57
N THR A 98 -14.30 -6.24 14.32
CA THR A 98 -13.74 -4.94 13.94
C THR A 98 -14.58 -4.28 12.87
N ASP A 99 -14.65 -2.96 12.94
CA ASP A 99 -15.21 -2.16 11.85
C ASP A 99 -14.22 -2.02 10.71
N CYS A 100 -14.73 -1.74 9.51
CA CYS A 100 -13.90 -1.67 8.32
C CYS A 100 -12.98 -0.44 8.40
N PHE A 101 -11.67 -0.66 8.23
CA PHE A 101 -10.67 0.40 8.35
C PHE A 101 -10.79 1.47 7.25
N TRP A 102 -11.49 1.18 6.15
CA TRP A 102 -11.78 2.15 5.10
C TRP A 102 -13.10 2.88 5.33
N CYS A 103 -14.24 2.17 5.34
CA CYS A 103 -15.55 2.80 5.39
C CYS A 103 -16.01 3.18 6.80
N THR A 104 -15.34 2.71 7.86
CA THR A 104 -15.65 2.99 9.28
C THR A 104 -17.03 2.51 9.76
N TYR A 105 -17.56 1.47 9.10
CA TYR A 105 -18.80 0.81 9.46
C TYR A 105 -18.55 -0.65 9.81
N SER A 106 -19.38 -1.17 10.71
CA SER A 106 -19.49 -2.60 11.01
C SER A 106 -19.98 -3.39 9.80
N TYR A 107 -19.66 -4.68 9.81
CA TYR A 107 -20.06 -5.62 8.78
C TYR A 107 -20.11 -7.04 9.35
N ASP A 108 -20.96 -7.86 8.74
CA ASP A 108 -21.17 -9.25 9.14
C ASP A 108 -20.52 -10.24 8.16
N THR A 109 -19.94 -9.73 7.07
CA THR A 109 -19.21 -10.54 6.09
C THR A 109 -17.86 -10.96 6.65
N PRO A 110 -17.28 -12.08 6.18
CA PRO A 110 -15.91 -12.44 6.54
C PRO A 110 -14.96 -11.27 6.24
N PRO A 111 -14.05 -10.93 7.17
CA PRO A 111 -13.13 -9.83 6.97
C PRO A 111 -12.17 -10.12 5.81
N VAL A 112 -11.95 -9.11 5.00
CA VAL A 112 -10.90 -9.09 4.00
C VAL A 112 -9.66 -8.46 4.63
N HIS A 113 -8.51 -9.07 4.40
CA HIS A 113 -7.22 -8.61 4.90
C HIS A 113 -6.28 -8.31 3.73
N ILE A 114 -5.41 -7.31 3.87
CA ILE A 114 -4.40 -7.00 2.86
C ILE A 114 -3.20 -7.93 3.09
N PRO A 115 -2.77 -8.70 2.08
CA PRO A 115 -1.60 -9.55 2.22
C PRO A 115 -0.31 -8.74 2.16
N LYS A 116 0.63 -9.01 3.07
CA LYS A 116 1.94 -8.37 3.15
C LYS A 116 3.03 -9.20 2.49
N CYS A 117 3.12 -10.48 2.85
CA CYS A 117 4.09 -11.43 2.30
C CYS A 117 3.61 -12.87 2.50
N LYS A 118 4.19 -13.80 1.75
CA LYS A 118 4.00 -15.25 1.91
C LYS A 118 5.26 -15.84 2.55
N ILE A 119 5.12 -16.48 3.71
CA ILE A 119 6.22 -17.15 4.42
C ILE A 119 5.73 -18.55 4.82
N ASN A 120 6.51 -19.58 4.51
CA ASN A 120 6.22 -20.98 4.86
C ASN A 120 4.80 -21.43 4.48
N ASP A 121 4.36 -21.10 3.26
CA ASP A 121 3.00 -21.35 2.75
C ASP A 121 1.85 -20.67 3.50
N THR A 122 2.15 -19.85 4.50
CA THR A 122 1.19 -18.99 5.19
C THR A 122 1.28 -17.56 4.65
N TYR A 123 0.14 -16.88 4.57
CA TYR A 123 0.08 -15.48 4.20
C TYR A 123 0.04 -14.62 5.45
N HIS A 124 1.02 -13.72 5.60
CA HIS A 124 0.96 -12.67 6.60
C HIS A 124 0.08 -11.56 6.06
N VAL A 125 -0.99 -11.25 6.79
CA VAL A 125 -2.01 -10.28 6.39
C VAL A 125 -2.21 -9.22 7.47
N TYR A 126 -2.79 -8.09 7.10
CA TYR A 126 -3.12 -7.01 8.03
C TYR A 126 -4.40 -6.26 7.63
N GLY A 127 -4.89 -5.43 8.53
CA GLY A 127 -6.10 -4.63 8.35
C GLY A 127 -7.38 -5.47 8.49
N SER A 128 -8.53 -4.81 8.49
CA SER A 128 -9.83 -5.48 8.55
C SER A 128 -10.82 -4.70 7.70
N PHE A 129 -11.32 -5.32 6.63
CA PHE A 129 -12.14 -4.65 5.62
C PHE A 129 -13.41 -5.43 5.31
N CYS A 130 -14.49 -4.70 5.02
CA CYS A 130 -15.78 -5.31 4.68
C CYS A 130 -15.82 -5.90 3.27
N CYS A 131 -14.90 -5.51 2.38
CA CYS A 131 -14.84 -5.97 0.99
C CYS A 131 -13.45 -5.70 0.37
N PRO A 132 -13.05 -6.41 -0.71
CA PRO A 132 -11.75 -6.23 -1.34
C PRO A 132 -11.54 -4.84 -1.97
N GLU A 133 -12.59 -4.14 -2.37
CA GLU A 133 -12.53 -2.76 -2.87
C GLU A 133 -12.11 -1.78 -1.77
N CYS A 134 -12.61 -1.97 -0.54
CA CYS A 134 -12.20 -1.19 0.63
C CYS A 134 -10.74 -1.47 1.01
N ALA A 135 -10.32 -2.74 0.98
CA ALA A 135 -8.94 -3.13 1.22
C ALA A 135 -7.99 -2.50 0.17
N SER A 136 -8.38 -2.56 -1.10
CA SER A 136 -7.62 -1.95 -2.20
C SER A 136 -7.49 -0.43 -2.04
N ALA A 137 -8.58 0.26 -1.71
CA ALA A 137 -8.55 1.71 -1.49
C ALA A 137 -7.65 2.13 -0.34
N TYR A 138 -7.67 1.37 0.74
CA TYR A 138 -6.78 1.59 1.87
C TYR A 138 -5.31 1.42 1.46
N LEU A 139 -4.98 0.32 0.77
CA LEU A 139 -3.64 0.04 0.27
C LEU A 139 -3.09 1.17 -0.63
N PHE A 140 -3.89 1.71 -1.54
CA PHE A 140 -3.48 2.83 -2.41
C PHE A 140 -3.38 4.18 -1.68
N LYS A 141 -3.98 4.31 -0.50
CA LYS A 141 -3.86 5.52 0.33
C LYS A 141 -2.62 5.47 1.22
N GLU A 142 -2.09 4.29 1.52
CA GLU A 142 -0.89 4.13 2.34
C GLU A 142 0.34 4.77 1.67
N GLN A 143 1.24 5.32 2.48
CA GLN A 143 2.52 5.85 2.01
C GLN A 143 3.52 4.70 1.87
N LEU A 144 3.38 3.95 0.78
CA LEU A 144 4.24 2.84 0.40
C LEU A 144 4.80 3.09 -1.00
N ASP A 145 5.92 2.42 -1.33
CA ASP A 145 6.46 2.47 -2.68
C ASP A 145 5.50 1.80 -3.67
N ASP A 146 5.29 2.41 -4.84
CA ASP A 146 4.37 1.92 -5.87
C ASP A 146 4.57 0.42 -6.17
N SER A 147 5.82 -0.05 -6.21
CA SER A 147 6.13 -1.46 -6.46
C SER A 147 5.51 -2.38 -5.41
N THR A 148 5.65 -2.02 -4.14
CA THR A 148 5.10 -2.79 -3.01
C THR A 148 3.57 -2.72 -2.97
N VAL A 149 3.00 -1.56 -3.29
CA VAL A 149 1.55 -1.36 -3.40
C VAL A 149 0.99 -2.29 -4.47
N PHE A 150 1.58 -2.29 -5.67
CA PHE A 150 1.13 -3.13 -6.76
C PHE A 150 1.32 -4.62 -6.46
N GLU A 151 2.43 -5.04 -5.84
CA GLU A 151 2.63 -6.44 -5.44
C GLU A 151 1.53 -6.92 -4.49
N ARG A 152 1.29 -6.18 -3.39
CA ARG A 152 0.23 -6.50 -2.42
C ARG A 152 -1.14 -6.47 -3.07
N TYR A 153 -1.40 -5.53 -3.97
CA TYR A 153 -2.65 -5.44 -4.71
C TYR A 153 -2.86 -6.63 -5.63
N HIS A 154 -1.83 -7.09 -6.35
CA HIS A 154 -1.92 -8.30 -7.18
C HIS A 154 -2.19 -9.53 -6.32
N LEU A 155 -1.53 -9.64 -5.17
CA LEU A 155 -1.74 -10.74 -4.25
C LEU A 155 -3.16 -10.71 -3.64
N LEU A 156 -3.68 -9.53 -3.31
CA LEU A 156 -5.06 -9.35 -2.86
C LEU A 156 -6.07 -9.83 -3.93
N ASN A 157 -5.85 -9.45 -5.19
CA ASN A 157 -6.67 -9.90 -6.31
C ASN A 157 -6.62 -11.42 -6.50
N TYR A 158 -5.43 -12.01 -6.39
CA TYR A 158 -5.24 -13.44 -6.49
C TYR A 158 -5.97 -14.22 -5.38
N LEU A 159 -5.85 -13.77 -4.13
CA LEU A 159 -6.43 -14.45 -2.97
C LEU A 159 -7.96 -14.37 -2.95
N TYR A 160 -8.52 -13.19 -3.21
CA TYR A 160 -9.95 -12.96 -3.06
C TYR A 160 -10.73 -13.03 -4.37
N GLY A 161 -10.08 -13.03 -5.53
CA GLY A 161 -10.73 -13.08 -6.83
C GLY A 161 -11.62 -14.32 -6.99
N SER A 162 -11.12 -15.49 -6.57
CA SER A 162 -11.89 -16.74 -6.57
C SER A 162 -13.03 -16.73 -5.53
N VAL A 163 -12.78 -16.19 -4.34
CA VAL A 163 -13.75 -16.12 -3.23
C VAL A 163 -14.99 -15.31 -3.62
N TYR A 164 -14.79 -14.20 -4.33
CA TYR A 164 -15.86 -13.30 -4.75
C TYR A 164 -16.33 -13.52 -6.21
N ASN A 165 -15.80 -14.53 -6.91
CA ASN A 165 -16.08 -14.82 -8.32
C ASN A 165 -15.87 -13.61 -9.27
N TYR A 166 -14.83 -12.82 -9.00
CA TYR A 166 -14.47 -11.69 -9.87
C TYR A 166 -13.63 -12.17 -11.05
N THR A 167 -13.99 -11.73 -12.26
CA THR A 167 -13.19 -11.95 -13.49
C THR A 167 -12.22 -10.81 -13.77
N LYS A 168 -12.42 -9.66 -13.12
CA LYS A 168 -11.63 -8.44 -13.27
C LYS A 168 -10.97 -8.08 -11.95
N ASN A 169 -9.92 -7.27 -12.01
CA ASN A 169 -9.27 -6.76 -10.81
C ASN A 169 -10.21 -5.86 -10.00
N PHE A 170 -10.08 -5.90 -8.68
CA PHE A 170 -10.85 -5.10 -7.74
C PHE A 170 -10.59 -3.62 -7.94
N ILE A 171 -11.65 -2.85 -8.20
CA ILE A 171 -11.54 -1.41 -8.33
C ILE A 171 -11.47 -0.81 -6.91
N PRO A 172 -10.48 0.04 -6.60
CA PRO A 172 -10.42 0.70 -5.30
C PRO A 172 -11.70 1.49 -5.01
N ALA A 173 -12.25 1.30 -3.81
CA ALA A 173 -13.40 2.06 -3.35
C ALA A 173 -13.09 3.58 -3.28
N PRO A 174 -14.06 4.44 -3.64
CA PRO A 174 -13.89 5.88 -3.48
C PRO A 174 -13.80 6.27 -1.99
N PRO A 175 -13.25 7.45 -1.68
CA PRO A 175 -13.17 7.96 -0.31
C PRO A 175 -14.57 8.18 0.28
N PRO A 176 -14.91 7.60 1.44
CA PRO A 176 -16.27 7.63 1.98
C PRO A 176 -16.75 9.01 2.45
N HIS A 177 -15.82 9.93 2.74
CA HIS A 177 -16.09 11.22 3.39
C HIS A 177 -17.07 12.14 2.67
N TYR A 178 -17.16 12.08 1.34
CA TYR A 178 -18.08 12.93 0.57
C TYR A 178 -19.30 12.16 0.04
N LEU A 179 -19.36 10.85 0.29
CA LEU A 179 -20.37 9.95 -0.26
C LEU A 179 -21.36 9.50 0.82
N LEU A 180 -20.85 9.10 1.99
CA LEU A 180 -21.66 8.54 3.07
C LEU A 180 -22.40 9.62 3.85
N SER A 181 -23.64 9.32 4.22
CA SER A 181 -24.50 10.17 5.05
C SER A 181 -23.87 10.55 6.40
N LYS A 182 -23.07 9.66 7.01
CA LYS A 182 -22.30 9.93 8.25
C LYS A 182 -21.39 11.14 8.15
N PHE A 183 -20.90 11.46 6.95
CA PHE A 183 -19.99 12.57 6.71
C PHE A 183 -20.66 13.73 5.95
N GLY A 184 -22.00 13.72 5.83
CA GLY A 184 -22.76 14.74 5.11
C GLY A 184 -23.00 14.45 3.63
N GLY A 185 -22.70 13.24 3.16
CA GLY A 185 -23.09 12.76 1.83
C GLY A 185 -24.55 12.29 1.76
N THR A 186 -24.94 11.72 0.64
CA THR A 186 -26.33 11.25 0.39
C THR A 186 -26.50 9.75 0.50
N LEU A 187 -25.44 8.95 0.38
CA LEU A 187 -25.53 7.50 0.31
C LEU A 187 -25.58 6.87 1.71
N THR A 188 -26.43 5.87 1.89
CA THR A 188 -26.33 4.97 3.05
C THR A 188 -25.13 4.04 2.90
N ILE A 189 -24.73 3.35 3.98
CA ILE A 189 -23.64 2.37 3.90
C ILE A 189 -23.99 1.20 2.97
N GLN A 190 -25.25 0.79 2.93
CA GLN A 190 -25.75 -0.25 2.03
C GLN A 190 -25.64 0.20 0.58
N ASP A 191 -26.09 1.42 0.27
CA ASP A 191 -26.00 1.98 -1.09
C ASP A 191 -24.54 2.13 -1.53
N PHE A 192 -23.68 2.59 -0.62
CA PHE A 192 -22.25 2.69 -0.88
C PHE A 192 -21.65 1.33 -1.24
N ARG A 193 -21.85 0.29 -0.41
CA ARG A 193 -21.32 -1.06 -0.69
C ARG A 193 -21.92 -1.67 -1.96
N ALA A 194 -23.20 -1.41 -2.25
CA ALA A 194 -23.84 -1.84 -3.50
C ALA A 194 -23.23 -1.14 -4.73
N SER A 195 -22.87 0.14 -4.60
CA SER A 195 -22.25 0.91 -5.69
C SER A 195 -20.89 0.34 -6.10
N LEU A 196 -20.13 -0.24 -5.17
CA LEU A 196 -18.82 -0.85 -5.43
C LEU A 196 -18.88 -2.11 -6.30
N ARG A 197 -20.00 -2.84 -6.25
CA ARG A 197 -20.21 -4.06 -7.05
C ARG A 197 -20.57 -3.77 -8.51
N THR A 198 -20.93 -2.52 -8.80
CA THR A 198 -21.27 -2.11 -10.16
C THR A 198 -19.97 -1.86 -10.92
N ASP A 199 -19.92 -2.19 -12.22
CA ASP A 199 -18.80 -1.89 -13.14
C ASP A 199 -18.53 -0.36 -13.34
N LYS A 200 -19.12 0.52 -12.51
CA LYS A 200 -19.00 1.98 -12.59
C LYS A 200 -17.91 2.46 -11.64
N VAL A 201 -16.92 3.17 -12.19
CA VAL A 201 -15.90 3.85 -11.40
C VAL A 201 -16.45 5.17 -10.87
N ILE A 202 -16.40 5.36 -9.55
CA ILE A 202 -16.78 6.61 -8.88
C ILE A 202 -15.48 7.28 -8.41
N MET A 203 -15.30 8.56 -8.73
CA MET A 203 -14.15 9.35 -8.29
C MET A 203 -14.61 10.70 -7.77
N VAL A 204 -14.11 11.09 -6.59
CA VAL A 204 -14.34 12.42 -6.01
C VAL A 204 -13.14 13.28 -6.32
N VAL A 205 -13.36 14.37 -7.07
CA VAL A 205 -12.30 15.31 -7.47
C VAL A 205 -12.59 16.66 -6.84
N ASN A 206 -11.57 17.25 -6.21
CA ASN A 206 -11.67 18.61 -5.69
C ASN A 206 -11.80 19.59 -6.85
N LYS A 207 -12.83 20.43 -6.82
CA LYS A 207 -12.97 21.53 -7.78
C LYS A 207 -11.84 22.54 -7.52
N PRO A 208 -11.23 23.11 -8.57
CA PRO A 208 -10.31 24.22 -8.38
C PRO A 208 -11.07 25.39 -7.73
N LEU A 209 -10.47 26.03 -6.74
CA LEU A 209 -11.07 27.14 -6.00
C LEU A 209 -11.21 28.43 -6.85
N CYS A 210 -10.72 28.44 -8.09
CA CYS A 210 -10.76 29.57 -9.01
C CYS A 210 -11.09 29.13 -10.45
N ALA A 211 -11.70 30.03 -11.23
CA ALA A 211 -11.88 29.85 -12.67
C ALA A 211 -10.52 29.92 -13.37
N VAL A 212 -10.06 28.79 -13.90
CA VAL A 212 -8.85 28.74 -14.73
C VAL A 212 -9.28 29.03 -16.17
N TYR A 213 -8.96 30.23 -16.67
CA TYR A 213 -9.16 30.58 -18.08
C TYR A 213 -8.04 29.99 -18.94
N PRO A 214 -8.34 29.52 -20.17
CA PRO A 214 -7.32 29.06 -21.09
C PRO A 214 -6.43 30.22 -21.55
N GLU A 215 -5.13 29.96 -21.72
CA GLU A 215 -4.21 30.91 -22.37
C GLU A 215 -4.38 30.84 -23.89
N LEU A 216 -4.55 32.00 -24.53
CA LEU A 216 -4.58 32.11 -25.98
C LEU A 216 -3.16 32.28 -26.52
N ILE A 217 -2.62 31.23 -27.14
CA ILE A 217 -1.32 31.26 -27.80
C ILE A 217 -1.55 31.43 -29.30
N GLN A 218 -1.22 32.61 -29.84
CA GLN A 218 -1.14 32.84 -31.28
C GLN A 218 0.33 32.83 -31.69
N SER A 219 0.74 31.81 -32.44
CA SER A 219 2.04 31.77 -33.11
C SER A 219 1.83 31.78 -34.61
N ASN A 220 2.45 32.73 -35.30
CA ASN A 220 2.48 32.76 -36.76
C ASN A 220 3.56 31.82 -37.34
N ASN A 221 4.35 31.17 -36.47
CA ASN A 221 5.40 30.25 -36.87
C ASN A 221 5.07 28.83 -36.37
N GLU A 222 5.08 27.88 -37.30
CA GLU A 222 4.91 26.45 -37.07
C GLU A 222 6.10 25.89 -36.26
N PHE A 223 6.04 25.98 -34.91
CA PHE A 223 6.46 24.96 -33.93
C PHE A 223 6.58 25.55 -32.51
N MET A 224 5.97 24.88 -31.53
CA MET A 224 6.56 24.47 -30.23
C MET A 224 5.49 23.77 -29.37
N ILE A 225 4.98 22.61 -29.82
CA ILE A 225 4.09 21.74 -29.02
C ILE A 225 4.88 20.89 -28.00
N THR A 226 6.21 20.90 -28.06
CA THR A 226 7.08 20.06 -27.21
C THR A 226 7.23 20.52 -25.76
N SER A 227 6.76 21.72 -25.39
CA SER A 227 6.96 22.27 -24.04
C SER A 227 5.78 22.06 -23.07
N ILE A 228 4.61 21.61 -23.54
CA ILE A 228 3.42 21.44 -22.68
C ILE A 228 3.39 20.05 -21.99
N LYS A 229 4.17 19.07 -22.48
CA LYS A 229 4.17 17.70 -21.92
C LYS A 229 5.22 17.41 -20.85
N ASN A 230 6.16 18.33 -20.57
CA ASN A 230 7.26 18.08 -19.62
C ASN A 230 7.30 19.11 -18.49
N THR A 231 6.47 18.92 -17.47
CA THR A 231 6.76 19.41 -16.12
C THR A 231 7.09 18.23 -15.21
N LYS A 232 8.26 17.62 -15.44
CA LYS A 232 9.16 17.24 -14.35
C LYS A 232 10.38 18.16 -14.47
N PRO A 233 10.85 18.82 -13.40
CA PRO A 233 11.93 19.78 -13.49
C PRO A 233 13.25 19.00 -13.51
N GLU A 234 13.82 18.75 -14.70
CA GLU A 234 15.21 18.35 -14.80
C GLU A 234 16.09 19.58 -14.94
N GLN A 235 16.89 19.81 -13.90
CA GLN A 235 18.01 20.75 -13.87
C GLN A 235 18.99 20.40 -14.98
N ASN A 236 19.30 21.34 -15.88
CA ASN A 236 20.53 21.28 -16.68
C ASN A 236 21.05 22.69 -17.02
N TYR A 237 22.18 23.01 -16.41
CA TYR A 237 22.94 24.25 -16.48
C TYR A 237 23.85 24.30 -17.72
N LYS A 238 24.12 25.50 -18.28
CA LYS A 238 25.34 25.75 -19.07
C LYS A 238 25.95 27.12 -18.74
N LEU A 239 27.21 27.09 -18.29
CA LEU A 239 28.07 28.23 -18.01
C LEU A 239 28.41 29.01 -19.30
N CYS A 240 28.30 30.34 -19.25
CA CYS A 240 28.69 31.22 -20.34
C CYS A 240 30.02 31.91 -20.01
N ARG A 241 31.07 31.67 -20.82
CA ARG A 241 32.35 32.41 -20.70
C ARG A 241 32.23 33.75 -21.44
N LYS A 242 32.52 34.86 -20.76
CA LYS A 242 32.65 36.18 -21.40
C LYS A 242 33.86 36.20 -22.34
N LYS A 243 33.66 36.63 -23.58
CA LYS A 243 34.75 37.12 -24.44
C LYS A 243 35.12 38.52 -23.99
N ILE A 244 36.39 38.74 -23.75
CA ILE A 244 37.00 40.04 -23.50
C ILE A 244 37.23 40.68 -24.87
N ASN A 245 36.68 41.87 -25.08
CA ASN A 245 37.18 42.82 -26.07
C ASN A 245 38.07 43.83 -25.35
#